data_AF-A0AAD5ME55-F1
#
_entry.id   AF-A0AAD5ME55-F1
#
_cell.length_a   1.000
_cell.length_b   1.000
_cell.length_c   1.000
_cell.angle_alpha   90.00
_cell.angle_beta   90.00
_cell.angle_gamma   90.00
#
_symmetry.space_group_name_H-M   'P 1'
#
loop_
_entity.id
_entity.type
_entity.pdbx_description
1 polymer ?
#
loop_
_entity_poly.entity_id
_entity_poly.type
_entity_poly.pdbx_seq_one_letter_code
_entity_poly.pdbx_strand_id
1 'polypeptide(L)'
;MRTGERHVYMNKGIREHSAEAIGMPKTAAQIVEDFKKGPVNLKVTFTIIAMNSPILRYTGWTIAEYIIRFKWNSMPSSLREELRSGVFEAIDAYQVYEDTIECCARCVIAMMEHEWPHSWLELSSDLKERCRRGSYRCAIVFAIQRRLVENVATLTSIRSQQRRKEMHTAM
;
A
#
# COMPACT_ATOMS: atom_id res chain seq x y z
N MET A 1 -54.86 -21.14 36.06
CA MET A 1 -54.00 -20.95 34.87
C MET A 1 -52.79 -20.11 35.25
N ARG A 2 -51.63 -20.38 34.63
CA ARG A 2 -50.33 -19.69 34.73
C ARG A 2 -49.33 -20.21 35.79
N THR A 3 -48.95 -21.48 35.66
CA THR A 3 -47.68 -22.06 36.14
C THR A 3 -46.79 -22.51 34.97
N GLY A 4 -46.74 -21.70 33.89
CA GLY A 4 -45.99 -22.01 32.66
C GLY A 4 -44.82 -21.08 32.33
N GLU A 5 -44.65 -19.96 33.06
CA GLU A 5 -43.73 -18.90 32.61
C GLU A 5 -42.33 -18.94 33.24
N ARG A 6 -42.10 -19.72 34.30
CA ARG A 6 -40.77 -19.75 34.96
C ARG A 6 -39.73 -20.66 34.31
N HIS A 7 -40.14 -21.60 33.44
CA HIS A 7 -39.19 -22.51 32.78
C HIS A 7 -38.57 -21.96 31.48
N VAL A 8 -39.09 -20.85 30.96
CA VAL A 8 -38.59 -20.25 29.70
C VAL A 8 -37.40 -19.32 29.94
N TYR A 9 -37.28 -18.73 31.13
CA TYR A 9 -36.22 -17.77 31.43
C TYR A 9 -34.87 -18.40 31.79
N MET A 10 -34.83 -19.68 32.19
CA MET A 10 -33.57 -20.36 32.50
C MET A 10 -32.88 -20.94 31.25
N ASN A 11 -33.60 -21.06 30.12
CA ASN A 11 -33.04 -21.56 28.86
C ASN A 11 -32.58 -20.45 27.89
N LYS A 12 -32.94 -19.18 28.16
CA LYS A 12 -32.43 -18.03 27.39
C LYS A 12 -31.02 -17.61 27.80
N GLY A 13 -30.70 -17.66 29.10
CA GLY A 13 -29.36 -17.31 29.60
C GLY A 13 -28.23 -18.27 29.20
N ILE A 14 -28.55 -19.50 28.81
CA ILE A 14 -27.55 -20.49 28.34
C ILE A 14 -27.32 -20.38 26.81
N ARG A 15 -28.30 -19.88 26.06
CA ARG A 15 -28.19 -19.66 24.61
C ARG A 15 -27.56 -18.33 24.22
N GLU A 16 -27.63 -17.32 25.09
CA GLU A 16 -27.02 -16.01 24.81
C GLU A 16 -25.53 -15.96 25.17
N HIS A 17 -25.07 -16.75 26.14
CA HIS A 17 -23.63 -16.85 26.49
C HIS A 17 -22.83 -17.90 25.71
N SER A 18 -23.48 -18.70 24.85
CA SER A 18 -22.78 -19.66 23.97
C SER A 18 -22.61 -19.17 22.52
N ALA A 19 -23.17 -18.00 22.18
CA ALA A 19 -23.08 -17.43 20.84
C ALA A 19 -21.84 -16.53 20.63
N GLU A 20 -21.11 -16.15 21.68
CA GLU A 20 -19.92 -15.28 21.59
C GLU A 20 -18.59 -16.03 21.33
N ALA A 21 -18.61 -17.35 21.14
CA ALA A 21 -17.39 -18.16 20.99
C ALA A 21 -17.33 -19.02 19.72
N ILE A 22 -17.97 -18.58 18.62
CA ILE A 22 -17.71 -19.14 17.28
C ILE A 22 -17.35 -17.96 16.39
N GLY A 23 -16.05 -17.68 16.29
CA GLY A 23 -15.51 -16.62 15.46
C GLY A 23 -16.06 -16.74 14.05
N MET A 24 -16.87 -15.75 13.64
CA MET A 24 -17.29 -15.62 12.25
C MET A 24 -16.04 -15.69 11.36
N PRO A 25 -16.06 -16.46 10.26
CA PRO A 25 -14.95 -16.49 9.34
C PRO A 25 -14.72 -15.05 8.85
N LYS A 26 -13.56 -14.48 9.19
CA LYS A 26 -13.18 -13.15 8.72
C LYS A 26 -13.21 -13.16 7.20
N THR A 27 -13.82 -12.14 6.61
CA THR A 27 -13.79 -12.00 5.15
C THR A 27 -12.36 -11.73 4.70
N ALA A 28 -12.03 -12.07 3.45
CA ALA A 28 -10.70 -11.80 2.90
C ALA A 28 -10.33 -10.30 3.00
N ALA A 29 -11.30 -9.40 2.83
CA ALA A 29 -11.09 -7.97 2.98
C ALA A 29 -10.73 -7.58 4.43
N GLN A 30 -11.42 -8.16 5.43
CA GLN A 30 -11.11 -7.91 6.84
C GLN A 30 -9.71 -8.40 7.21
N ILE A 31 -9.28 -9.55 6.68
CA ILE A 31 -7.92 -10.07 6.89
C ILE A 31 -6.87 -9.10 6.36
N VAL A 32 -7.08 -8.55 5.15
CA VAL A 32 -6.15 -7.58 4.54
C VAL A 32 -6.12 -6.27 5.35
N GLU A 33 -7.26 -5.78 5.81
CA GLU A 33 -7.31 -4.56 6.62
C GLU A 33 -6.67 -4.74 8.01
N ASP A 34 -6.87 -5.88 8.65
CA ASP A 34 -6.20 -6.22 9.90
C ASP A 34 -4.68 -6.32 9.70
N PHE A 35 -4.23 -6.92 8.59
CA PHE A 35 -2.82 -6.99 8.24
C PHE A 35 -2.22 -5.60 8.03
N LYS A 36 -2.91 -4.71 7.30
CA LYS A 36 -2.49 -3.32 7.11
C LYS A 36 -2.34 -2.58 8.44
N LYS A 37 -3.21 -2.83 9.42
CA LYS A 37 -3.14 -2.18 10.75
C LYS A 37 -2.07 -2.76 11.68
N GLY A 38 -1.71 -4.03 11.49
CA GLY A 38 -0.71 -4.75 12.30
C GLY A 38 0.74 -4.22 12.15
N PRO A 39 1.75 -4.92 12.67
CA PRO A 39 3.15 -4.54 12.48
C PRO A 39 3.55 -4.59 10.99
N VAL A 40 4.50 -3.75 10.58
CA VAL A 40 5.00 -3.75 9.20
C VAL A 40 5.69 -5.09 8.91
N ASN A 41 5.28 -5.75 7.82
CA ASN A 41 5.88 -6.98 7.35
C ASN A 41 6.15 -6.92 5.84
N LEU A 42 7.34 -6.46 5.49
CA LEU A 42 7.76 -6.28 4.10
C LEU A 42 7.93 -7.61 3.37
N LYS A 43 8.48 -8.63 4.03
CA LYS A 43 8.66 -9.97 3.47
C LYS A 43 7.35 -10.55 2.94
N VAL A 44 6.28 -10.53 3.75
CA VAL A 44 4.96 -11.01 3.32
C VAL A 44 4.40 -10.15 2.20
N THR A 45 4.54 -8.82 2.30
CA THR A 45 4.07 -7.88 1.28
C THR A 45 4.68 -8.18 -0.10
N PHE A 46 6.01 -8.31 -0.17
CA PHE A 46 6.71 -8.62 -1.42
C PHE A 46 6.50 -10.05 -1.90
N THR A 47 6.31 -11.01 -0.97
CA THR A 47 5.92 -12.37 -1.35
C THR A 47 4.57 -12.39 -2.08
N ILE A 48 3.60 -11.62 -1.59
CA ILE A 48 2.28 -11.49 -2.24
C ILE A 48 2.41 -10.80 -3.61
N ILE A 49 3.25 -9.77 -3.73
CA ILE A 49 3.53 -9.07 -5.00
C ILE A 49 4.14 -10.02 -6.05
N ALA A 50 4.97 -10.97 -5.63
CA ALA A 50 5.61 -11.93 -6.52
C ALA A 50 4.68 -13.09 -6.98
N MET A 51 3.48 -13.21 -6.41
CA MET A 51 2.56 -14.29 -6.78
C MET A 51 1.98 -14.11 -8.19
N ASN A 52 1.78 -15.22 -8.90
CA ASN A 52 1.17 -15.22 -10.23
C ASN A 52 -0.36 -15.14 -10.17
N SER A 53 -0.90 -14.14 -9.50
CA SER A 53 -2.34 -13.85 -9.45
C SER A 53 -2.56 -12.33 -9.47
N PRO A 54 -3.26 -11.77 -10.47
CA PRO A 54 -3.54 -10.33 -10.58
C PRO A 54 -4.12 -9.74 -9.28
N ILE A 55 -5.06 -10.45 -8.67
CA ILE A 55 -5.72 -10.02 -7.42
C ILE A 55 -4.73 -9.95 -6.26
N LEU A 56 -3.86 -10.96 -6.13
CA LEU A 56 -2.86 -11.00 -5.06
C LEU A 56 -1.80 -9.94 -5.29
N ARG A 57 -1.29 -9.77 -6.52
CA ARG A 57 -0.33 -8.71 -6.84
C ARG A 57 -0.89 -7.32 -6.51
N TYR A 58 -2.10 -7.04 -6.98
CA TYR A 58 -2.78 -5.78 -6.70
C TYR A 58 -2.96 -5.55 -5.18
N THR A 59 -3.33 -6.60 -4.45
CA THR A 59 -3.46 -6.55 -2.98
C THR A 59 -2.11 -6.25 -2.33
N GLY A 60 -1.03 -6.93 -2.75
CA GLY A 60 0.32 -6.71 -2.25
C GLY A 60 0.81 -5.28 -2.50
N TRP A 61 0.59 -4.74 -3.70
CA TRP A 61 0.92 -3.34 -3.99
C TRP A 61 0.08 -2.35 -3.19
N THR A 62 -1.20 -2.64 -2.95
CA THR A 62 -2.09 -1.80 -2.13
C THR A 62 -1.64 -1.80 -0.66
N ILE A 63 -1.14 -2.93 -0.16
CA ILE A 63 -0.53 -3.03 1.17
C ILE A 63 0.77 -2.21 1.22
N ALA A 64 1.65 -2.33 0.22
CA ALA A 64 2.88 -1.54 0.13
C ALA A 64 2.58 -0.03 0.13
N GLU A 65 1.64 0.43 -0.70
CA GLU A 65 1.20 1.82 -0.72
C GLU A 65 0.68 2.27 0.65
N TYR A 66 -0.13 1.46 1.33
CA TYR A 66 -0.62 1.78 2.67
C TYR A 66 0.52 1.97 3.67
N ILE A 67 1.51 1.06 3.68
CA ILE A 67 2.68 1.16 4.55
C ILE A 67 3.43 2.47 4.28
N ILE A 68 3.64 2.81 3.00
CA ILE A 68 4.30 4.06 2.61
C ILE A 68 3.49 5.26 3.10
N ARG A 69 2.19 5.34 2.80
CA ARG A 69 1.41 6.55 3.14
C ARG A 69 1.19 6.77 4.63
N PHE A 70 1.02 5.70 5.40
CA PHE A 70 0.52 5.80 6.78
C PHE A 70 1.55 5.43 7.83
N LYS A 71 2.60 4.67 7.48
CA LYS A 71 3.59 4.19 8.46
C LYS A 71 5.01 4.72 8.25
N TRP A 72 5.28 5.42 7.15
CA TRP A 72 6.63 5.91 6.79
C TRP A 72 7.37 6.58 7.95
N ASN A 73 6.74 7.56 8.59
CA ASN A 73 7.38 8.35 9.64
C ASN A 73 7.62 7.58 10.94
N SER A 74 6.90 6.47 11.16
CA SER A 74 7.09 5.57 12.31
C SER A 74 8.10 4.46 12.06
N MET A 75 8.53 4.26 10.81
CA MET A 75 9.47 3.20 10.46
C MET A 75 10.93 3.64 10.69
N PRO A 76 11.80 2.74 11.17
CA PRO A 76 13.23 3.01 11.21
C PRO A 76 13.79 3.17 9.80
N SER A 77 14.89 3.92 9.66
CA SER A 77 15.52 4.20 8.36
C SER A 77 15.88 2.94 7.57
N SER A 78 16.38 1.90 8.25
CA SER A 78 16.69 0.60 7.63
C SER A 78 15.49 -0.04 6.94
N LEU A 79 14.31 0.02 7.57
CA LEU A 79 13.08 -0.55 7.02
C LEU A 79 12.54 0.29 5.86
N ARG A 80 12.74 1.61 5.88
CA ARG A 80 12.42 2.49 4.75
C ARG A 80 13.30 2.19 3.53
N GLU A 81 14.59 1.95 3.75
CA GLU A 81 15.54 1.54 2.71
C GLU A 81 15.20 0.16 2.13
N GLU A 82 14.85 -0.81 2.98
CA GLU A 82 14.39 -2.14 2.55
C GLU A 82 13.11 -2.03 1.70
N LEU A 83 12.13 -1.24 2.14
CA LEU A 83 10.89 -1.01 1.39
C LEU A 83 11.16 -0.35 0.04
N ARG A 84 12.00 0.68 0.00
CA ARG A 84 12.39 1.36 -1.24
C ARG A 84 13.06 0.38 -2.20
N SER A 85 14.06 -0.35 -1.71
CA SER A 85 14.81 -1.33 -2.52
C SER A 85 13.89 -2.42 -3.05
N GLY A 86 13.03 -2.99 -2.20
CA GLY A 86 12.07 -4.01 -2.61
C GLY A 86 11.05 -3.54 -3.64
N VAL A 87 10.58 -2.27 -3.56
CA VAL A 87 9.70 -1.70 -4.61
C VAL A 87 10.42 -1.62 -5.94
N PHE A 88 11.67 -1.18 -5.98
CA PHE A 88 12.44 -1.09 -7.22
C PHE A 88 12.87 -2.45 -7.76
N GLU A 89 13.20 -3.40 -6.90
CA GLU A 89 13.44 -4.79 -7.28
C GLU A 89 12.18 -5.41 -7.91
N ALA A 90 10.99 -5.16 -7.34
CA ALA A 90 9.73 -5.62 -7.90
C ALA A 90 9.42 -4.97 -9.27
N ILE A 91 9.83 -3.72 -9.49
CA ILE A 91 9.74 -3.04 -10.79
C ILE A 91 10.78 -3.59 -11.79
N ASP A 92 11.97 -3.97 -11.33
CA ASP A 92 13.01 -4.57 -12.16
C ASP A 92 12.78 -6.05 -12.43
N ALA A 93 11.92 -6.74 -11.68
CA ALA A 93 11.63 -8.15 -11.85
C ALA A 93 11.04 -8.45 -13.24
N TYR A 94 11.50 -9.50 -13.93
CA TYR A 94 11.08 -9.81 -15.31
C TYR A 94 9.56 -9.93 -15.50
N GLN A 95 8.81 -10.20 -14.43
CA GLN A 95 7.37 -10.41 -14.40
C GLN A 95 6.58 -9.13 -14.04
N VAL A 96 6.93 -7.98 -14.63
CA VAL A 96 6.05 -6.80 -14.57
C VAL A 96 4.92 -6.99 -15.55
N TYR A 97 3.70 -6.78 -15.07
CA TYR A 97 2.47 -6.91 -15.83
C TYR A 97 1.80 -5.53 -16.00
N GLU A 98 1.00 -5.38 -17.06
CA GLU A 98 0.28 -4.13 -17.34
C GLU A 98 -0.62 -3.68 -16.18
N ASP A 99 -1.27 -4.63 -15.50
CA ASP A 99 -2.13 -4.40 -14.32
C ASP A 99 -1.38 -3.82 -13.10
N THR A 100 -0.05 -3.89 -13.07
CA THR A 100 0.78 -3.38 -11.97
C THR A 100 1.31 -1.96 -12.21
N ILE A 101 1.22 -1.42 -13.42
CA ILE A 101 1.85 -0.13 -13.80
C ILE A 101 1.41 1.00 -12.85
N GLU A 102 0.10 1.18 -12.68
CA GLU A 102 -0.47 2.22 -11.81
C GLU A 102 -0.17 1.97 -10.33
N CYS A 103 -0.06 0.70 -9.93
CA CYS A 103 0.25 0.32 -8.56
C CYS A 103 1.70 0.68 -8.19
N CYS A 104 2.64 0.36 -9.08
CA CYS A 104 4.04 0.76 -8.96
C CYS A 104 4.17 2.29 -8.89
N ALA A 105 3.51 2.99 -9.81
CA ALA A 105 3.58 4.45 -9.87
C ALA A 105 3.03 5.12 -8.60
N ARG A 106 1.92 4.62 -8.04
CA ARG A 106 1.37 5.08 -6.75
C ARG A 106 2.37 4.92 -5.60
N CYS A 107 3.06 3.78 -5.52
CA CYS A 107 4.04 3.54 -4.47
C CYS A 107 5.24 4.48 -4.59
N VAL A 108 5.80 4.65 -5.79
CA VAL A 108 6.94 5.55 -6.00
C VAL A 108 6.57 6.99 -5.68
N ILE A 109 5.42 7.47 -6.15
CA ILE A 109 4.93 8.82 -5.83
C ILE A 109 4.72 9.01 -4.33
N ALA A 110 4.15 8.01 -3.63
CA ALA A 110 3.99 8.08 -2.19
C ALA A 110 5.36 8.20 -1.47
N MET A 111 6.41 7.49 -1.92
CA MET A 111 7.75 7.65 -1.33
C MET A 111 8.38 9.02 -1.67
N MET A 112 8.16 9.52 -2.90
CA MET A 112 8.58 10.88 -3.30
C MET A 112 7.95 11.95 -2.40
N GLU A 113 6.67 11.79 -2.05
CA GLU A 113 5.93 12.63 -1.10
C GLU A 113 6.49 12.58 0.32
N HIS A 114 7.45 11.70 0.64
CA HIS A 114 8.16 11.72 1.91
C HIS A 114 9.56 12.32 1.79
N GLU A 115 10.34 11.99 0.77
CA GLU A 115 11.79 12.24 0.77
C GLU A 115 12.34 13.02 -0.44
N TRP A 116 11.61 13.07 -1.54
CA TRP A 116 12.03 13.83 -2.72
C TRP A 116 11.56 15.30 -2.60
N PRO A 117 12.34 16.31 -3.07
CA PRO A 117 13.57 16.21 -3.87
C PRO A 117 14.89 16.17 -3.10
N HIS A 118 14.97 16.79 -1.92
CA HIS A 118 16.24 17.04 -1.25
C HIS A 118 16.93 15.79 -0.67
N SER A 119 16.16 14.80 -0.20
CA SER A 119 16.71 13.60 0.44
C SER A 119 16.83 12.40 -0.52
N TRP A 120 16.49 12.58 -1.80
CA TRP A 120 16.52 11.51 -2.79
C TRP A 120 16.92 12.01 -4.18
N LEU A 121 18.13 12.56 -4.26
CA LEU A 121 18.67 13.23 -5.46
C LEU A 121 18.83 12.28 -6.65
N GLU A 122 19.19 11.02 -6.40
CA GLU A 122 19.42 10.00 -7.44
C GLU A 122 18.14 9.44 -8.09
N LEU A 123 16.95 9.82 -7.61
CA LEU A 123 15.70 9.28 -8.17
C LEU A 123 15.58 9.59 -9.67
N SER A 124 15.96 10.79 -10.09
CA SER A 124 15.84 11.21 -11.48
C SER A 124 16.78 10.45 -12.42
N SER A 125 18.01 10.13 -11.97
CA SER A 125 18.95 9.27 -12.69
C SER A 125 18.45 7.82 -12.73
N ASP A 126 17.99 7.30 -11.60
CA ASP A 126 17.46 5.93 -11.49
C ASP A 126 16.25 5.67 -12.39
N LEU A 127 15.29 6.60 -12.43
CA LEU A 127 14.11 6.48 -13.29
C LEU A 127 14.49 6.54 -14.78
N LYS A 128 15.44 7.40 -15.16
CA LYS A 128 15.94 7.48 -16.55
C LYS A 128 16.60 6.16 -16.97
N GLU A 129 17.40 5.56 -16.09
CA GLU A 129 18.05 4.29 -16.39
C GLU A 129 17.02 3.15 -16.52
N ARG A 130 16.03 3.08 -15.61
CA ARG A 130 14.95 2.08 -15.68
C ARG A 130 14.12 2.20 -16.95
N CYS A 131 13.89 3.41 -17.43
CA CYS A 131 13.18 3.66 -18.69
C CYS A 131 13.83 2.93 -19.89
N ARG A 132 15.15 2.74 -19.86
CA ARG A 132 15.91 2.06 -20.92
C ARG A 132 15.87 0.53 -20.84
N ARG A 133 15.41 -0.03 -19.72
CA ARG A 133 15.44 -1.49 -19.45
C ARG A 133 14.27 -2.28 -20.02
N GLY A 134 13.30 -1.62 -20.66
CA GLY A 134 12.20 -2.28 -21.37
C GLY A 134 10.88 -1.49 -21.35
N SER A 135 9.94 -1.90 -22.20
CA SER A 135 8.66 -1.21 -22.42
C SER A 135 7.83 -1.06 -21.13
N TYR A 136 7.73 -2.11 -20.30
CA TYR A 136 6.97 -2.03 -19.05
C TYR A 136 7.60 -1.08 -18.02
N ARG A 137 8.94 -1.06 -17.88
CA ARG A 137 9.62 -0.14 -16.95
C ARG A 137 9.49 1.30 -17.44
N CYS A 138 9.64 1.49 -18.74
CA CYS A 138 9.36 2.74 -19.43
C CYS A 138 7.94 3.23 -19.14
N ALA A 139 6.93 2.37 -19.29
CA ALA A 139 5.53 2.69 -19.00
C ALA A 139 5.31 3.07 -17.52
N ILE A 140 5.96 2.38 -16.58
CA ILE A 140 5.94 2.74 -15.15
C ILE A 140 6.55 4.13 -14.92
N VAL A 141 7.71 4.42 -15.52
CA VAL A 141 8.36 5.74 -15.41
C VAL A 141 7.45 6.84 -15.94
N PHE A 142 6.82 6.64 -17.11
CA PHE A 142 5.86 7.59 -17.64
C PHE A 142 4.62 7.74 -16.75
N ALA A 143 4.11 6.65 -16.16
CA ALA A 143 3.01 6.72 -15.22
C ALA A 143 3.39 7.49 -13.94
N ILE A 144 4.62 7.33 -13.44
CA ILE A 144 5.15 8.14 -12.33
C ILE A 144 5.17 9.62 -12.72
N GLN A 145 5.76 9.96 -13.87
CA GLN A 145 5.85 11.36 -14.33
C GLN A 145 4.46 11.98 -14.53
N ARG A 146 3.54 11.26 -15.16
CA ARG A 146 2.15 11.70 -15.35
C ARG A 146 1.49 12.00 -14.00
N ARG A 147 1.59 11.08 -13.04
CA ARG A 147 1.03 11.26 -11.69
C ARG A 147 1.72 12.38 -10.91
N LEU A 148 3.01 12.60 -11.12
CA LEU A 148 3.74 13.69 -10.50
C LEU A 148 3.20 15.03 -11.00
N VAL A 149 3.06 15.19 -12.32
CA VAL A 149 2.45 16.39 -12.94
C VAL A 149 1.02 16.56 -12.45
N GLU A 150 0.20 15.50 -12.46
CA GLU A 150 -1.16 15.52 -11.94
C GLU A 150 -1.18 15.98 -10.48
N ASN A 151 -0.37 15.40 -9.60
CA ASN A 151 -0.30 15.78 -8.20
C ASN A 151 0.15 17.24 -8.04
N VAL A 152 1.17 17.70 -8.76
CA VAL A 152 1.61 19.10 -8.69
C VAL A 152 0.53 20.06 -9.21
N ALA A 153 -0.20 19.70 -10.27
CA ALA A 153 -1.24 20.52 -10.88
C ALA A 153 -2.58 20.49 -10.10
N THR A 154 -2.99 19.33 -9.57
CA THR A 154 -4.25 19.15 -8.83
C THR A 154 -4.13 19.50 -7.34
N LEU A 155 -2.95 19.36 -6.72
CA LEU A 155 -2.68 19.84 -5.34
C LEU A 155 -2.51 21.36 -5.24
N THR A 156 -2.87 22.11 -6.28
CA THR A 156 -3.08 23.56 -6.18
C THR A 156 -4.05 23.92 -5.03
N SER A 157 -4.93 22.98 -4.62
CA SER A 157 -5.98 23.23 -3.63
C SER A 157 -5.71 22.79 -2.16
N ILE A 158 -4.90 21.77 -1.81
CA ILE A 158 -5.09 21.13 -0.46
C ILE A 158 -3.87 20.97 0.50
N ARG A 159 -2.57 20.85 0.13
CA ARG A 159 -1.50 20.71 1.17
C ARG A 159 -0.12 21.30 0.83
N SER A 160 0.43 22.04 1.81
CA SER A 160 1.79 22.61 1.96
C SER A 160 2.44 23.25 0.71
N GLN A 161 2.36 24.59 0.64
CA GLN A 161 2.90 25.39 -0.46
C GLN A 161 4.43 25.32 -0.61
N GLN A 162 5.17 25.05 0.47
CA GLN A 162 6.64 24.96 0.45
C GLN A 162 7.12 23.70 -0.30
N ARG A 163 6.56 22.54 0.04
CA ARG A 163 6.92 21.26 -0.61
C ARG A 163 6.61 21.26 -2.12
N ARG A 164 5.55 21.96 -2.54
CA ARG A 164 5.21 22.15 -3.96
C ARG A 164 6.30 22.87 -4.74
N LYS A 165 6.81 23.99 -4.20
CA LYS A 165 7.85 24.78 -4.87
C LYS A 165 9.11 23.95 -5.10
N GLU A 166 9.48 23.16 -4.09
CA GLU A 166 10.63 22.27 -4.17
C GLU A 166 10.42 21.20 -5.26
N MET A 167 9.25 20.55 -5.28
CA MET A 167 8.92 19.53 -6.29
C MET A 167 8.89 20.11 -7.72
N HIS A 168 8.23 21.25 -7.92
CA HIS A 168 8.14 21.90 -9.23
C HIS A 168 9.51 22.36 -9.75
N THR A 169 10.43 22.78 -8.87
CA THR A 169 11.77 23.24 -9.28
C THR A 169 12.67 22.08 -9.70
N ALA A 170 12.41 20.87 -9.18
CA ALA A 170 13.22 19.68 -9.42
C ALA A 170 12.68 18.77 -10.54
N MET A 171 11.48 19.05 -11.07
CA MET A 171 10.95 18.46 -12.31
C MET A 171 11.70 19.02 -13.52
#